data_AF-A0A177G5F3-F1
#
_entry.id   AF-A0A177G5F3-F1
#
_cell.length_a   1.000
_cell.length_b   1.000
_cell.length_c   1.000
_cell.angle_alpha   90.00
_cell.angle_beta   90.00
_cell.angle_gamma   90.00
#
_symmetry.space_group_name_H-M   'P 1'
#
loop_
_entity.id
_entity.type
_entity.pdbx_description
1 polymer ?
#
loop_
_entity_poly.entity_id
_entity_poly.type
_entity_poly.pdbx_seq_one_letter_code
_entity_poly.pdbx_strand_id
1 'polypeptide(L)'
;MESGFLARAAEEAGLPFAVLRVVCDPASRSLPPVAGTVLSPDGGLNIKALLGSLLRNPGQISGLIGLGKDAGRARTAMLTFLEQQRTRPAFARFAG
;
A
#
# COMPACT_ATOMS: atom_id res chain seq x y z
N MET A 1 9.41 0.52 8.52
CA MET A 1 9.82 1.11 9.84
C MET A 1 10.37 2.53 9.71
N GLU A 2 10.47 3.04 8.49
CA GLU A 2 11.15 4.26 8.04
C GLU A 2 10.41 5.52 8.51
N SER A 3 9.07 5.42 8.60
CA SER A 3 8.23 6.52 9.05
C SER A 3 8.52 6.96 10.49
N GLY A 4 9.05 6.08 11.35
CA GLY A 4 9.44 6.43 12.71
C GLY A 4 10.71 7.30 12.77
N PHE A 5 11.65 7.07 11.85
CA PHE A 5 12.84 7.91 11.71
C PHE A 5 12.46 9.31 11.21
N LEU A 6 11.59 9.39 10.21
CA LEU A 6 11.08 10.66 9.69
C LEU A 6 10.29 11.45 10.74
N ALA A 7 9.54 10.76 11.61
CA ALA A 7 8.81 11.41 12.72
C ALA A 7 9.76 12.14 13.68
N ARG A 8 10.88 11.50 14.05
CA ARG A 8 11.89 12.10 14.92
C ARG A 8 12.58 13.30 14.27
N ALA A 9 12.96 13.18 13.00
CA ALA A 9 13.56 14.29 12.27
C ALA A 9 12.62 15.50 12.18
N ALA A 10 11.32 15.28 11.97
CA ALA A 10 10.34 16.36 11.95
C ALA A 10 10.12 17.00 13.33
N GLU A 11 10.14 16.22 14.41
CA GLU A 11 10.08 16.71 15.79
C GLU A 11 11.29 17.62 16.10
N GLU A 12 12.50 17.18 15.77
CA GLU A 12 13.74 17.96 15.94
C GLU A 12 13.72 19.26 15.13
N ALA A 13 13.09 19.26 13.95
CA ALA A 13 12.94 20.42 13.09
C ALA A 13 11.75 21.32 13.45
N GLY A 14 10.93 20.95 14.44
CA GLY A 14 9.70 21.68 14.79
C GLY A 14 8.63 21.67 13.70
N LEU A 15 8.68 20.70 12.78
CA LEU A 15 7.78 20.59 11.64
C LEU A 15 6.58 19.68 11.95
N PRO A 16 5.38 20.02 11.45
CA PRO A 16 4.24 19.12 11.57
C PRO A 16 4.49 17.84 10.76
N PHE A 17 4.33 16.66 11.39
CA PHE A 17 4.45 15.35 10.72
C PHE A 17 3.21 14.46 10.85
N ALA A 18 2.82 13.78 9.76
CA ALA A 18 1.71 12.83 9.72
C ALA A 18 2.01 11.68 8.78
N VAL A 19 1.45 10.50 9.07
CA VAL A 19 1.62 9.28 8.26
C VAL A 19 0.25 8.64 8.04
N LEU A 20 -0.06 8.33 6.78
CA LEU A 20 -1.21 7.51 6.40
C LEU A 20 -0.73 6.14 5.95
N ARG A 21 -1.08 5.10 6.71
CA ARG A 21 -0.83 3.70 6.31
C ARG A 21 -2.12 3.09 5.79
N VAL A 22 -2.06 2.52 4.59
CA VAL A 22 -3.17 1.86 3.94
C VAL A 22 -2.82 0.39 3.81
N VAL A 23 -3.52 -0.46 4.56
CA VAL A 23 -3.28 -1.91 4.57
C VAL A 23 -4.22 -2.54 3.54
N CYS A 24 -3.64 -3.18 2.52
CA CYS A 24 -4.38 -3.70 1.37
C CYS A 24 -4.78 -5.17 1.51
N ASP A 25 -4.27 -5.87 2.52
CA ASP A 25 -4.46 -7.31 2.70
C ASP A 25 -4.53 -7.70 4.18
N PRO A 26 -5.32 -8.72 4.55
CA PRO A 26 -5.41 -9.19 5.92
C PRO A 26 -4.20 -10.06 6.30
N ALA A 27 -3.71 -9.91 7.54
CA ALA A 27 -2.53 -10.62 8.06
C ALA A 27 -2.65 -12.17 8.02
N SER A 28 -3.86 -12.70 7.94
CA SER A 28 -4.13 -14.15 7.87
C SER A 28 -3.99 -14.72 6.46
N ARG A 29 -3.85 -13.88 5.43
CA ARG A 29 -3.78 -14.34 4.04
C ARG A 29 -2.32 -14.54 3.63
N SER A 30 -1.97 -15.78 3.36
CA SER A 30 -0.71 -16.06 2.68
C SER A 30 -0.77 -15.46 1.27
N LEU A 31 0.16 -14.58 0.96
CA LEU A 31 0.37 -14.10 -0.40
C LEU A 31 0.65 -15.31 -1.32
N PRO A 32 0.07 -15.36 -2.54
CA PRO A 32 0.39 -16.44 -3.47
C PRO A 32 1.92 -16.45 -3.72
N PRO A 33 2.55 -17.61 -3.96
CA PRO A 33 4.01 -17.71 -4.08
C PRO A 33 4.63 -16.72 -5.07
N VAL A 34 3.86 -16.35 -6.10
CA VAL A 34 4.24 -15.38 -7.12
C VAL A 34 4.38 -13.94 -6.59
N ALA A 35 3.63 -13.54 -5.56
CA ALA A 35 3.70 -12.18 -5.02
C ALA A 35 5.06 -11.88 -4.36
N GLY A 36 5.74 -12.89 -3.79
CA GLY A 36 7.08 -12.76 -3.26
C GLY A 36 8.18 -12.63 -4.33
N THR A 37 7.94 -13.11 -5.55
CA THR A 37 8.90 -13.04 -6.67
C THR A 37 8.63 -11.92 -7.65
N VAL A 38 7.46 -11.30 -7.55
CA VAL A 38 6.98 -10.28 -8.49
C VAL A 38 7.26 -8.87 -8.00
N LEU A 39 7.41 -8.61 -6.69
CA LEU A 39 7.92 -7.32 -6.24
C LEU A 39 9.42 -7.22 -6.54
N SER A 40 9.76 -6.38 -7.53
CA SER A 40 11.12 -5.88 -7.70
C SER A 40 11.54 -5.09 -6.45
N PRO A 41 12.85 -5.03 -6.16
CA PRO A 41 13.38 -4.17 -5.08
C PRO A 41 12.92 -2.71 -5.18
N ASP A 42 12.68 -2.24 -6.40
CA ASP A 42 12.19 -0.89 -6.72
C ASP A 42 10.67 -0.74 -6.60
N GLY A 43 9.95 -1.76 -6.09
CA GLY A 43 8.50 -1.78 -5.94
C GLY A 43 7.70 -2.06 -7.22
N GLY A 44 8.39 -2.27 -8.36
CA GLY A 44 7.77 -2.64 -9.63
C GLY A 44 7.32 -4.10 -9.69
N LEU A 45 6.38 -4.43 -10.58
CA LEU A 45 5.93 -5.80 -10.82
C LEU A 45 6.76 -6.47 -11.94
N ASN A 46 7.37 -7.62 -11.67
CA ASN A 46 7.97 -8.47 -12.70
C ASN A 46 6.89 -9.24 -13.48
N ILE A 47 6.38 -8.62 -14.55
CA ILE A 47 5.29 -9.16 -15.37
C ILE A 47 5.65 -10.50 -16.03
N LYS A 48 6.90 -10.72 -16.43
CA LYS A 48 7.33 -11.98 -17.05
C LYS A 48 7.28 -13.15 -16.07
N ALA A 49 7.76 -12.94 -14.84
CA ALA A 49 7.70 -13.94 -13.78
C ALA A 49 6.25 -14.25 -13.36
N LEU A 50 5.39 -13.21 -13.30
CA LEU A 50 3.97 -13.36 -13.03
C LEU A 50 3.27 -14.25 -14.06
N LEU A 51 3.44 -13.95 -15.36
CA LEU A 51 2.83 -14.72 -16.44
C LEU A 51 3.31 -16.18 -16.46
N GLY A 52 4.61 -16.40 -16.28
CA GLY A 52 5.18 -17.75 -16.21
C GLY A 52 4.62 -18.58 -15.04
N SER A 53 4.39 -17.95 -13.88
CA SER A 53 3.76 -18.60 -12.72
C SER A 53 2.29 -18.93 -12.96
N LEU A 54 1.54 -18.00 -13.58
CA LEU A 54 0.12 -18.20 -13.89
C LEU A 54 -0.11 -19.34 -14.89
N LEU A 55 0.77 -19.47 -15.88
CA LEU A 55 0.72 -20.59 -16.85
C LEU A 55 0.98 -21.95 -16.18
N ARG A 56 1.84 -22.00 -15.15
CA ARG A 56 2.15 -23.23 -14.42
C ARG A 56 1.11 -23.60 -13.36
N ASN A 57 0.39 -22.61 -12.83
CA ASN A 57 -0.62 -22.82 -11.81
C ASN A 57 -1.77 -21.81 -11.95
N PRO A 58 -2.74 -22.09 -12.85
CA PRO A 58 -3.86 -21.19 -13.13
C PRO A 58 -4.81 -21.01 -11.94
N GLY A 59 -4.78 -21.92 -10.95
CA GLY A 59 -5.53 -21.77 -9.70
C GLY A 59 -5.18 -20.51 -8.89
N GLN A 60 -4.04 -19.88 -9.17
CA GLN A 60 -3.62 -18.62 -8.52
C GLN A 60 -4.40 -17.40 -9.01
N ILE A 61 -5.08 -17.47 -10.16
CA ILE A 61 -5.79 -16.34 -10.77
C ILE A 61 -6.89 -15.81 -9.83
N SER A 62 -7.66 -16.70 -9.19
CA SER A 62 -8.71 -16.30 -8.24
C SER A 62 -8.13 -15.58 -7.02
N GLY A 63 -6.97 -16.04 -6.55
CA GLY A 63 -6.19 -15.39 -5.49
C GLY A 63 -5.74 -13.99 -5.89
N LEU A 64 -5.20 -13.82 -7.10
CA LEU A 64 -4.79 -12.51 -7.62
C LEU A 64 -5.97 -11.56 -7.81
N ILE A 65 -7.11 -12.04 -8.30
CA ILE A 65 -8.34 -11.24 -8.40
C ILE A 65 -8.76 -10.76 -7.00
N GLY A 66 -8.76 -11.65 -6.01
CA GLY A 66 -9.05 -11.29 -4.62
C GLY A 66 -8.11 -10.21 -4.10
N LEU A 67 -6.80 -10.36 -4.32
CA LEU A 67 -5.79 -9.36 -3.95
C LEU A 67 -6.05 -8.00 -4.62
N GLY A 68 -6.36 -8.01 -5.92
CA GLY A 68 -6.71 -6.80 -6.67
C GLY A 68 -7.98 -6.11 -6.13
N LYS A 69 -8.99 -6.88 -5.72
CA LYS A 69 -10.20 -6.34 -5.09
C LYS A 69 -9.89 -5.70 -3.74
N ASP A 70 -9.06 -6.33 -2.92
CA ASP A 70 -8.68 -5.80 -1.60
C ASP A 70 -7.86 -4.52 -1.75
N ALA A 71 -6.89 -4.50 -2.67
CA ALA A 71 -6.13 -3.30 -3.02
C ALA A 71 -7.04 -2.17 -3.55
N GLY A 72 -8.03 -2.51 -4.39
CA GLY A 72 -9.02 -1.57 -4.89
C GLY A 72 -9.84 -0.94 -3.76
N ARG A 73 -10.34 -1.76 -2.82
CA ARG A 73 -11.07 -1.28 -1.64
C ARG A 73 -10.22 -0.38 -0.77
N ALA A 74 -8.97 -0.76 -0.51
CA ALA A 74 -8.03 0.03 0.28
C ALA A 74 -7.74 1.38 -0.38
N ARG A 75 -7.56 1.42 -1.71
CA ARG A 75 -7.41 2.66 -2.48
C ARG A 75 -8.65 3.55 -2.38
N THR A 76 -9.84 3.00 -2.55
CA THR A 76 -11.09 3.77 -2.43
C THR A 76 -11.22 4.36 -1.03
N ALA A 77 -11.00 3.57 0.02
CA ALA A 77 -11.05 4.04 1.40
C ALA A 77 -10.02 5.16 1.68
N MET A 78 -8.81 5.03 1.14
CA MET A 78 -7.77 6.06 1.22
C MET A 78 -8.22 7.37 0.57
N LEU A 79 -8.77 7.32 -0.65
CA LEU A 79 -9.24 8.50 -1.36
C LEU A 79 -10.39 9.19 -0.60
N THR A 80 -11.37 8.42 -0.14
CA THR A 80 -12.47 8.94 0.68
C THR A 80 -11.95 9.59 1.96
N PHE A 81 -10.99 8.98 2.64
CA PHE A 81 -10.37 9.57 3.83
C PHE A 81 -9.70 10.92 3.50
N LEU A 82 -8.89 10.98 2.45
CA LEU A 82 -8.19 12.19 2.04
C LEU A 82 -9.16 13.32 1.66
N GLU A 83 -10.24 13.01 0.95
CA GLU A 83 -11.31 13.96 0.63
C GLU A 83 -11.97 14.52 1.89
N GLN A 84 -12.29 13.66 2.86
CA GLN A 84 -12.88 14.09 4.14
C GLN A 84 -11.92 14.94 4.98
N GLN A 85 -10.62 14.63 4.95
CA GLN A 85 -9.65 15.38 5.74
C GLN A 85 -9.30 16.73 5.13
N ARG A 86 -9.47 16.92 3.81
CA ARG A 86 -9.11 18.15 3.10
C ARG A 86 -9.76 19.42 3.68
N THR A 87 -10.92 19.30 4.31
CA THR A 87 -11.64 20.42 4.93
C THR A 87 -11.39 20.56 6.43
N ARG A 88 -10.59 19.68 7.04
CA ARG A 88 -10.32 19.71 8.49
C ARG A 88 -9.15 20.64 8.82
N PRO A 89 -9.28 21.53 9.83
CA PRO A 89 -8.22 22.46 10.23
C PRO A 89 -6.89 21.77 10.60
N ALA A 90 -6.96 20.57 11.16
CA ALA A 90 -5.79 19.77 11.52
C ALA A 90 -4.95 19.36 10.28
N PHE A 91 -5.59 19.16 9.12
CA PHE A 91 -4.90 18.82 7.87
C PHE A 91 -4.38 20.06 7.14
N ALA A 92 -5.07 21.20 7.28
CA ALA A 92 -4.62 22.48 6.70
C ALA A 92 -3.24 22.93 7.23
N ARG A 93 -2.88 22.57 8.47
CA ARG A 93 -1.56 22.85 9.07
C ARG A 93 -0.40 22.11 8.40
N PHE A 94 -0.67 21.08 7.59
CA PHE A 94 0.33 20.34 6.83
C PHE A 94 0.44 20.77 5.36
N ALA A 95 -0.51 21.56 4.87
CA ALA A 95 -0.63 21.93 3.46
C ALA A 95 -0.12 23.36 3.15
N GLY A 96 0.44 24.04 4.16
CA GLY A 96 0.97 25.41 4.08
C GLY A 96 2.49 25.43 4.11
#